data_AF-A0A9W7DPQ9-F1
#
_entry.id   AF-A0A9W7DPQ9-F1
#
_cell.length_a   1.000
_cell.length_b   1.000
_cell.length_c   1.000
_cell.angle_alpha   90.00
_cell.angle_beta   90.00
_cell.angle_gamma   90.00
#
_symmetry.space_group_name_H-M   'P 1'
#
loop_
_entity.id
_entity.type
_entity.pdbx_description
1 polymer ?
#
loop_
_entity_poly.entity_id
_entity_poly.type
_entity_poly.pdbx_seq_one_letter_code
_entity_poly.pdbx_strand_id
1 'polypeptide(L)'
;MNAHMRNISFENMDVVIATAPISISPTSVYDKLVTRGRGGYCFEQNTLLLTALTALSFPPPTPLLCRVRWGKSDGQTTPFTHMCLRVEVGGGEYLADVGFAGVNSMDPIDLDPSSPPQPKPEGVFRTRLQSKYRYLEVQDRGDPTVYRALYCWAEETPCEEQDLEQSNWFSCTYPGARFTGQFFAARIAKDRDERHHILNDEYVVREMGGEVTTKV
;
A
#
# COMPACT_ATOMS: atom_id res chain seq x y z
N MET A 1 8.67 -8.47 -2.92
CA MET A 1 7.89 -7.22 -3.12
C MET A 1 7.99 -6.70 -4.54
N ASN A 2 9.17 -6.30 -5.04
CA ASN A 2 9.35 -5.78 -6.41
C ASN A 2 8.64 -6.62 -7.50
N ALA A 3 8.91 -7.93 -7.54
CA ALA A 3 8.29 -8.84 -8.53
C ALA A 3 6.75 -8.84 -8.45
N HIS A 4 6.17 -8.69 -7.27
CA HIS A 4 4.72 -8.61 -7.08
C HIS A 4 4.16 -7.36 -7.77
N MET A 5 4.70 -6.19 -7.45
CA MET A 5 4.21 -4.91 -8.00
C MET A 5 4.44 -4.73 -9.51
N ARG A 6 5.43 -5.43 -10.10
CA ARG A 6 5.63 -5.44 -11.56
C ARG A 6 4.65 -6.38 -12.28
N ASN A 7 4.16 -7.43 -11.61
CA ASN A 7 3.32 -8.45 -12.24
C ASN A 7 1.83 -8.30 -11.93
N ILE A 8 1.46 -7.80 -10.77
CA ILE A 8 0.07 -7.65 -10.31
C ILE A 8 -0.22 -6.16 -10.16
N SER A 9 -1.16 -5.66 -10.95
CA SER A 9 -1.55 -4.24 -10.91
C SER A 9 -2.41 -3.94 -9.69
N PHE A 10 -2.24 -2.76 -9.11
CA PHE A 10 -3.23 -2.20 -8.21
C PHE A 10 -4.44 -1.74 -9.03
N GLU A 11 -5.65 -2.09 -8.63
CA GLU A 11 -6.89 -1.63 -9.25
C GLU A 11 -8.09 -1.78 -8.30
N ASN A 12 -9.15 -1.00 -8.51
CA ASN A 12 -10.43 -1.12 -7.79
C ASN A 12 -11.62 -1.35 -8.73
N MET A 13 -11.41 -1.95 -9.89
CA MET A 13 -12.41 -2.13 -10.93
C MET A 13 -13.66 -2.83 -10.41
N ASP A 14 -13.52 -3.93 -9.65
CA ASP A 14 -14.66 -4.68 -9.08
C ASP A 14 -15.54 -3.84 -8.15
N VAL A 15 -14.95 -2.84 -7.48
CA VAL A 15 -15.68 -1.89 -6.65
C VAL A 15 -16.50 -0.95 -7.54
N VAL A 16 -15.88 -0.41 -8.59
CA VAL A 16 -16.51 0.56 -9.51
C VAL A 16 -17.65 -0.07 -10.31
N ILE A 17 -17.47 -1.30 -10.81
CA ILE A 17 -18.52 -2.01 -11.57
C ILE A 17 -19.54 -2.73 -10.68
N ALA A 18 -19.42 -2.58 -9.35
CA ALA A 18 -20.35 -3.10 -8.35
C ALA A 18 -20.68 -4.60 -8.50
N THR A 19 -19.69 -5.42 -8.85
CA THR A 19 -19.93 -6.86 -9.11
C THR A 19 -20.30 -7.65 -7.86
N ALA A 20 -19.67 -7.35 -6.72
CA ALA A 20 -19.89 -7.96 -5.41
C ALA A 20 -19.01 -7.24 -4.37
N PRO A 21 -19.27 -7.39 -3.05
CA PRO A 21 -18.28 -7.06 -2.02
C PRO A 21 -16.96 -7.79 -2.29
N ILE A 22 -15.84 -7.12 -2.01
CA ILE A 22 -14.51 -7.67 -2.26
C ILE A 22 -14.17 -8.70 -1.17
N SER A 23 -13.84 -9.93 -1.57
CA SER A 23 -13.38 -10.97 -0.65
C SER A 23 -11.88 -10.85 -0.43
N ILE A 24 -11.44 -10.86 0.82
CA ILE A 24 -10.02 -10.84 1.19
C ILE A 24 -9.55 -12.18 1.75
N SER A 25 -10.32 -13.26 1.54
CA SER A 25 -9.89 -14.60 1.92
C SER A 25 -8.72 -15.05 1.04
N PRO A 26 -7.74 -15.80 1.57
CA PRO A 26 -6.57 -16.23 0.80
C PRO A 26 -6.94 -16.95 -0.51
N THR A 27 -7.95 -17.82 -0.47
CA THR A 27 -8.42 -18.58 -1.64
C THR A 27 -9.02 -17.67 -2.72
N SER A 28 -9.91 -16.76 -2.35
CA SER A 28 -10.53 -15.82 -3.30
C SER A 28 -9.49 -14.88 -3.91
N VAL A 29 -8.58 -14.38 -3.08
CA VAL A 29 -7.50 -13.48 -3.50
C VAL A 29 -6.56 -14.20 -4.47
N TYR A 30 -6.14 -15.44 -4.17
CA TYR A 30 -5.28 -16.21 -5.07
C TYR A 30 -5.97 -16.47 -6.42
N ASP A 31 -7.23 -16.93 -6.40
CA ASP A 31 -7.98 -17.17 -7.63
C ASP A 31 -8.09 -15.89 -8.50
N LYS A 32 -8.40 -14.75 -7.89
CA LYS A 32 -8.54 -13.48 -8.62
C LYS A 32 -7.20 -12.98 -9.17
N LEU A 33 -6.21 -12.81 -8.30
CA LEU A 33 -4.97 -12.10 -8.64
C LEU A 33 -4.00 -13.00 -9.42
N VAL A 34 -3.98 -14.31 -9.13
CA VAL A 34 -3.05 -15.25 -9.74
C VAL A 34 -3.73 -16.06 -10.85
N THR A 35 -4.77 -16.84 -10.54
CA THR A 35 -5.39 -17.75 -11.52
C THR A 35 -6.04 -16.99 -12.69
N ARG A 36 -6.76 -15.90 -12.39
CA ARG A 36 -7.43 -15.05 -13.38
C ARG A 36 -6.57 -13.89 -13.88
N GLY A 37 -5.36 -13.70 -13.34
CA GLY A 37 -4.41 -12.68 -13.78
C GLY A 37 -4.91 -11.24 -13.62
N ARG A 38 -5.78 -11.00 -12.63
CA ARG A 38 -6.32 -9.65 -12.34
C ARG A 38 -5.48 -8.89 -11.32
N GLY A 39 -5.84 -7.63 -11.11
CA GLY A 39 -5.30 -6.84 -10.02
C GLY A 39 -6.18 -6.89 -8.77
N GLY A 40 -5.90 -5.98 -7.85
CA GLY A 40 -6.69 -5.74 -6.64
C GLY A 40 -6.15 -4.57 -5.86
N TYR A 41 -6.88 -4.10 -4.86
CA TYR A 41 -6.45 -2.99 -4.01
C TYR A 41 -5.72 -3.47 -2.74
N CYS A 42 -5.44 -2.57 -1.79
CA CYS A 42 -4.49 -2.81 -0.70
C CYS A 42 -4.73 -4.10 0.11
N PHE A 43 -5.98 -4.42 0.43
CA PHE A 43 -6.31 -5.62 1.19
C PHE A 43 -6.00 -6.90 0.41
N GLU A 44 -6.43 -7.00 -0.85
CA GLU A 44 -6.16 -8.17 -1.69
C GLU A 44 -4.66 -8.33 -1.97
N GLN A 45 -3.98 -7.23 -2.27
CA GLN A 45 -2.54 -7.22 -2.57
C GLN A 45 -1.71 -7.71 -1.39
N ASN A 46 -1.96 -7.17 -0.19
CA ASN A 46 -1.18 -7.51 0.99
C ASN A 46 -1.64 -8.84 1.62
N THR A 47 -2.89 -9.28 1.44
CA THR A 47 -3.29 -10.68 1.74
C THR A 47 -2.52 -11.67 0.88
N LEU A 48 -2.38 -11.41 -0.43
CA LEU A 48 -1.61 -12.30 -1.30
C LEU A 48 -0.13 -12.34 -0.90
N LEU A 49 0.46 -11.18 -0.56
CA LEU A 49 1.84 -11.12 -0.10
C LEU A 49 2.01 -11.88 1.23
N LEU A 50 1.10 -11.69 2.20
CA LEU A 50 1.10 -12.43 3.45
C LEU A 50 1.06 -13.94 3.18
N THR A 51 0.11 -14.38 2.35
CA THR A 51 -0.05 -15.80 1.98
C THR A 51 1.24 -16.36 1.36
N ALA A 52 1.87 -15.61 0.46
CA ALA A 52 3.12 -16.01 -0.17
C ALA A 52 4.29 -16.10 0.82
N LEU A 53 4.44 -15.12 1.71
CA LEU A 53 5.50 -15.12 2.73
C LEU A 53 5.33 -16.28 3.72
N THR A 54 4.10 -16.55 4.16
CA THR A 54 3.79 -17.72 4.99
C THR A 54 4.15 -19.02 4.28
N ALA A 55 3.77 -19.17 3.00
CA ALA A 55 4.12 -20.35 2.21
C ALA A 55 5.64 -20.52 2.02
N LEU A 56 6.39 -19.41 2.01
CA LEU A 56 7.86 -19.39 1.96
C LEU A 56 8.51 -19.60 3.34
N SER A 57 7.73 -19.92 4.39
CA SER A 57 8.21 -20.18 5.76
C SER A 57 8.92 -19.01 6.42
N PHE A 58 8.57 -17.77 6.06
CA PHE A 58 8.92 -16.61 6.87
C PHE A 58 8.20 -16.71 8.23
N PRO A 59 8.75 -16.10 9.30
CA PRO A 59 7.96 -15.81 10.49
C PRO A 59 6.62 -15.16 10.09
N PRO A 60 5.49 -15.54 10.72
CA PRO A 60 4.17 -15.08 10.29
C PRO A 60 4.11 -13.55 10.16
N PRO A 61 3.86 -12.99 8.95
CA PRO A 61 3.71 -11.56 8.78
C PRO A 61 2.53 -11.05 9.61
N THR A 62 2.73 -9.95 10.32
CA THR A 62 1.67 -9.30 11.10
C THR A 62 0.99 -8.25 10.22
N PRO A 63 -0.32 -8.36 9.96
CA PRO A 63 -1.05 -7.32 9.26
C PRO A 63 -1.13 -6.05 10.12
N LEU A 64 -1.01 -4.89 9.48
CA LEU A 64 -1.14 -3.58 10.09
C LEU A 64 -2.24 -2.81 9.40
N LEU A 65 -3.18 -2.31 10.18
CA LEU A 65 -4.26 -1.47 9.68
C LEU A 65 -3.91 0.00 9.86
N CYS A 66 -4.00 0.74 8.76
CA CYS A 66 -3.39 2.05 8.60
C CYS A 66 -4.42 3.13 8.23
N ARG A 67 -4.18 4.34 8.74
CA ARG A 67 -4.85 5.57 8.32
C ARG A 67 -4.06 6.20 7.20
N VAL A 68 -4.68 6.37 6.03
CA VAL A 68 -4.05 7.09 4.91
C VAL A 68 -3.88 8.56 5.28
N ARG A 69 -2.65 9.07 5.13
CA ARG A 69 -2.25 10.47 5.39
C ARG A 69 -1.86 11.22 4.11
N TRP A 70 -1.60 10.49 3.02
CA TRP A 70 -1.18 11.09 1.76
C TRP A 70 -2.23 12.08 1.22
N GLY A 71 -1.81 13.33 0.99
CA GLY A 71 -2.69 14.41 0.52
C GLY A 71 -3.74 14.86 1.54
N LYS A 72 -3.54 14.58 2.83
CA LYS A 72 -4.42 15.02 3.93
C LYS A 72 -3.73 16.11 4.73
N SER A 73 -4.51 17.07 5.23
CA SER A 73 -3.98 18.10 6.11
C SER A 73 -3.66 17.53 7.49
N ASP A 74 -2.76 18.21 8.21
CA ASP A 74 -2.50 17.90 9.60
C ASP A 74 -3.80 18.06 10.43
N GLY A 75 -4.00 17.16 11.39
CA GLY A 75 -5.20 17.12 12.23
C GLY A 75 -6.46 16.54 11.57
N GLN A 76 -6.50 16.35 10.25
CA GLN A 76 -7.65 15.68 9.61
C GLN A 76 -7.72 14.22 10.03
N THR A 77 -8.80 13.79 10.68
CA THR A 77 -9.00 12.37 11.02
C THR A 77 -9.40 11.58 9.77
N THR A 78 -8.68 10.48 9.49
CA THR A 78 -9.00 9.55 8.39
C THR A 78 -9.26 8.16 8.94
N PRO A 79 -10.21 7.38 8.40
CA PRO A 79 -10.47 6.02 8.86
C PRO A 79 -9.27 5.10 8.60
N PHE A 80 -9.30 3.95 9.25
CA PHE A 80 -8.37 2.85 9.02
C PHE A 80 -8.79 2.10 7.76
N THR A 81 -8.15 2.36 6.63
CA THR A 81 -8.58 1.88 5.29
C THR A 81 -7.43 1.44 4.40
N HIS A 82 -6.26 1.19 5.01
CA HIS A 82 -5.11 0.65 4.30
C HIS A 82 -4.54 -0.51 5.11
N MET A 83 -4.09 -1.55 4.43
CA MET A 83 -3.41 -2.68 5.02
C MET A 83 -1.97 -2.68 4.53
N CYS A 84 -1.00 -2.91 5.43
CA CYS A 84 0.37 -3.30 5.09
C CYS A 84 0.83 -4.41 6.05
N LEU A 85 2.07 -4.89 5.92
CA LEU A 85 2.59 -5.99 6.72
C LEU A 85 3.84 -5.57 7.49
N ARG A 86 3.95 -6.00 8.75
CA ARG A 86 5.22 -6.11 9.48
C ARG A 86 5.75 -7.53 9.30
N VAL A 87 7.00 -7.66 8.87
CA VAL A 87 7.65 -8.93 8.53
C VAL A 87 8.97 -9.02 9.28
N GLU A 88 9.21 -10.12 9.97
CA GLU A 88 10.49 -10.40 10.60
C GLU A 88 11.42 -11.13 9.62
N VAL A 89 12.64 -10.63 9.44
CA VAL A 89 13.68 -11.26 8.61
C VAL A 89 15.05 -11.04 9.25
N GLY A 90 15.80 -12.12 9.46
CA GLY A 90 17.19 -12.02 9.93
C GLY A 90 17.35 -11.32 11.29
N GLY A 91 16.34 -11.40 12.16
CA GLY A 91 16.33 -10.76 13.48
C GLY A 91 15.92 -9.27 13.49
N GLY A 92 15.55 -8.71 12.33
CA GLY A 92 15.00 -7.36 12.21
C GLY A 92 13.55 -7.35 11.74
N GLU A 93 12.85 -6.24 11.99
CA GLU A 93 11.48 -6.03 11.53
C GLU A 93 11.42 -5.06 10.35
N TYR A 94 10.62 -5.41 9.35
CA TYR A 94 10.48 -4.64 8.13
C TYR A 94 9.01 -4.39 7.81
N LEU A 95 8.72 -3.20 7.30
CA LEU A 95 7.44 -2.88 6.69
C LEU A 95 7.46 -3.36 5.23
N ALA A 96 6.54 -4.24 4.89
CA ALA A 96 6.28 -4.69 3.54
C ALA A 96 4.89 -4.23 3.09
N ASP A 97 4.84 -3.49 1.99
CA ASP A 97 3.59 -2.97 1.44
C ASP A 97 3.62 -2.95 -0.08
N VAL A 98 2.84 -3.84 -0.69
CA VAL A 98 2.66 -3.91 -2.15
C VAL A 98 1.32 -3.31 -2.60
N GLY A 99 0.57 -2.71 -1.67
CA GLY A 99 -0.84 -2.40 -1.81
C GLY A 99 -1.22 -0.92 -1.69
N PHE A 100 -0.33 0.00 -1.34
CA PHE A 100 -0.72 1.43 -1.21
C PHE A 100 -0.97 2.12 -2.56
N ALA A 101 -0.21 1.71 -3.58
CA ALA A 101 -0.10 2.36 -4.89
C ALA A 101 0.34 3.84 -4.83
N GLY A 102 0.93 4.33 -5.93
CA GLY A 102 1.38 5.74 -6.03
C GLY A 102 2.82 5.96 -5.61
N VAL A 103 3.07 5.94 -4.31
CA VAL A 103 4.33 6.45 -3.71
C VAL A 103 4.97 5.50 -2.71
N ASN A 104 4.50 4.26 -2.59
CA ASN A 104 5.13 3.27 -1.72
C ASN A 104 6.44 2.73 -2.30
N SER A 105 7.36 2.39 -1.41
CA SER A 105 8.63 1.73 -1.74
C SER A 105 8.40 0.36 -2.38
N MET A 106 9.23 0.00 -3.38
CA MET A 106 9.23 -1.36 -3.92
C MET A 106 9.96 -2.37 -3.03
N ASP A 107 10.78 -1.85 -2.13
CA ASP A 107 11.61 -2.60 -1.20
C ASP A 107 11.06 -2.50 0.23
N PRO A 108 11.35 -3.49 1.09
CA PRO A 108 11.00 -3.39 2.51
C PRO A 108 11.68 -2.17 3.16
N ILE A 109 10.95 -1.55 4.09
CA ILE A 109 11.44 -0.44 4.92
C ILE A 109 11.79 -0.98 6.31
N ASP A 110 13.01 -0.77 6.77
CA ASP A 110 13.43 -1.14 8.12
C ASP A 110 12.60 -0.36 9.16
N LEU A 111 12.09 -1.08 10.17
CA LEU A 111 11.31 -0.53 11.27
C LEU A 111 12.13 -0.20 12.51
N ASP A 112 13.45 -0.46 12.51
CA ASP A 112 14.33 -0.02 13.60
C ASP A 112 14.20 1.51 13.79
N PRO A 113 13.81 2.00 14.98
CA PRO A 113 13.69 3.43 15.26
C PRO A 113 15.01 4.21 15.11
N SER A 114 16.16 3.53 15.16
CA SER A 114 17.49 4.09 14.97
C SER A 114 17.93 4.15 13.50
N SER A 115 17.17 3.53 12.60
CA SER A 115 17.50 3.54 11.18
C SER A 115 17.51 4.98 10.61
N PRO A 116 18.55 5.36 9.85
CA PRO A 116 18.56 6.63 9.13
C PRO A 116 17.48 6.62 8.03
N PRO A 117 17.17 7.78 7.41
CA PRO A 117 16.37 7.80 6.20
C PRO A 117 16.95 6.84 5.14
N GLN A 118 16.07 6.01 4.57
CA GLN A 118 16.39 4.87 3.73
C GLN A 118 16.18 5.23 2.25
N PRO A 119 17.26 5.40 1.46
CA PRO A 119 17.14 5.67 0.03
C PRO A 119 16.63 4.41 -0.69
N LYS A 120 15.56 4.56 -1.45
CA LYS A 120 14.95 3.55 -2.32
C LYS A 120 14.78 4.12 -3.73
N PRO A 121 14.54 3.30 -4.76
CA PRO A 121 14.32 3.80 -6.12
C PRO A 121 13.20 4.85 -6.20
N GLU A 122 12.16 4.72 -5.38
CA GLU A 122 10.99 5.63 -5.41
C GLU A 122 11.22 6.96 -4.70
N GLY A 123 12.20 7.02 -3.79
CA GLY A 123 12.47 8.15 -2.92
C GLY A 123 13.17 7.75 -1.62
N VAL A 124 13.37 8.71 -0.73
CA VAL A 124 13.96 8.48 0.59
C VAL A 124 12.84 8.33 1.62
N PHE A 125 12.78 7.17 2.27
CA PHE A 125 11.73 6.84 3.23
C PHE A 125 12.26 6.85 4.66
N ARG A 126 11.37 7.09 5.63
CA ARG A 126 11.67 6.86 7.04
C ARG A 126 10.43 6.43 7.78
N THR A 127 10.62 5.86 8.97
CA THR A 127 9.54 5.72 9.94
C THR A 127 9.70 6.72 11.07
N ARG A 128 8.59 7.14 11.65
CA ARG A 128 8.57 8.08 12.77
C ARG A 128 7.47 7.71 13.75
N LEU A 129 7.83 7.45 14.99
CA LEU A 129 6.86 7.27 16.07
C LEU A 129 6.43 8.63 16.61
N GLN A 130 5.13 8.86 16.70
CA GLN A 130 4.55 10.06 17.30
C GLN A 130 3.31 9.69 18.10
N SER A 131 3.36 9.90 19.42
CA SER A 131 2.36 9.36 20.35
C SER A 131 2.22 7.84 20.12
N LYS A 132 1.00 7.32 20.03
CA LYS A 132 0.71 5.89 19.79
C LYS A 132 0.77 5.46 18.32
N TYR A 133 1.08 6.37 17.39
CA TYR A 133 1.06 6.08 15.97
C TYR A 133 2.47 6.10 15.38
N ARG A 134 2.81 5.06 14.62
CA ARG A 134 4.00 5.05 13.77
C ARG A 134 3.62 5.41 12.34
N TYR A 135 4.39 6.31 11.75
CA TYR A 135 4.17 6.85 10.41
C TYR A 135 5.20 6.28 9.44
N LEU A 136 4.76 5.95 8.22
CA LEU A 136 5.65 5.84 7.07
C LEU A 136 5.64 7.18 6.33
N GLU A 137 6.82 7.75 6.12
CA GLU A 137 6.99 9.03 5.45
C GLU A 137 7.95 8.90 4.27
N VAL A 138 7.74 9.70 3.24
CA VAL A 138 8.66 9.87 2.11
C VAL A 138 9.12 11.32 2.07
N GLN A 139 10.40 11.53 1.77
CA GLN A 139 10.97 12.85 1.57
C GLN A 139 10.27 13.57 0.40
N ASP A 140 9.98 14.85 0.58
CA ASP A 140 9.42 15.68 -0.48
C ASP A 140 10.44 15.89 -1.60
N ARG A 141 9.97 15.89 -2.86
CA ARG A 141 10.86 16.05 -4.03
C ARG A 141 11.31 17.50 -4.24
N GLY A 142 10.51 18.47 -3.80
CA GLY A 142 10.81 19.91 -3.91
C GLY A 142 11.59 20.46 -2.72
N ASP A 143 11.50 19.81 -1.56
CA ASP A 143 12.20 20.21 -0.33
C ASP A 143 12.74 18.99 0.45
N PRO A 144 14.06 18.72 0.43
CA PRO A 144 14.63 17.57 1.12
C PRO A 144 14.55 17.66 2.66
N THR A 145 14.18 18.81 3.22
CA THR A 145 13.96 18.97 4.66
C THR A 145 12.56 18.51 5.09
N VAL A 146 11.63 18.40 4.14
CA VAL A 146 10.24 18.04 4.38
C VAL A 146 10.02 16.56 4.12
N TYR A 147 9.25 15.92 5.02
CA TYR A 147 8.76 14.55 4.85
C TYR A 147 7.25 14.57 4.85
N ARG A 148 6.65 13.85 3.90
CA ARG A 148 5.20 13.70 3.78
C ARG A 148 4.77 12.31 4.23
N ALA A 149 3.79 12.24 5.10
CA ALA A 149 3.24 10.98 5.57
C ALA A 149 2.41 10.29 4.48
N LEU A 150 2.71 9.02 4.21
CA LEU A 150 1.87 8.15 3.38
C LEU A 150 0.68 7.66 4.21
N TYR A 151 0.97 7.07 5.35
CA TYR A 151 0.00 6.51 6.29
C TYR A 151 0.61 6.30 7.68
N CYS A 152 -0.24 5.99 8.65
CA CYS A 152 0.18 5.60 10.00
C CYS A 152 -0.66 4.46 10.57
N TRP A 153 -0.08 3.67 11.47
CA TRP A 153 -0.76 2.58 12.21
C TRP A 153 -0.56 2.77 13.71
N ALA A 154 -1.45 2.20 14.51
CA ALA A 154 -1.28 2.17 15.95
C ALA A 154 -0.17 1.16 16.30
N GLU A 155 0.89 1.61 16.95
CA GLU A 155 2.11 0.80 17.12
C GLU A 155 1.91 -0.41 18.04
N GLU A 156 1.13 -0.21 19.10
CA GLU A 156 0.91 -1.18 20.18
C GLU A 156 -0.43 -1.90 20.08
N THR A 157 -1.23 -1.63 19.05
CA THR A 157 -2.55 -2.24 18.88
C THR A 157 -2.47 -3.28 17.77
N PRO A 158 -2.61 -4.58 18.08
CA PRO A 158 -2.71 -5.63 17.07
C PRO A 158 -3.89 -5.37 16.13
N CYS A 159 -3.74 -5.81 14.88
CA CYS A 159 -4.84 -5.86 13.92
C CYS A 159 -5.34 -7.29 13.84
N GLU A 160 -6.63 -7.49 14.08
CA GLU A 160 -7.28 -8.79 13.90
C GLU A 160 -7.85 -8.91 12.49
N GLU A 161 -8.13 -10.14 12.06
CA GLU A 161 -8.75 -10.41 10.74
C GLU A 161 -10.09 -9.68 10.58
N GLN A 162 -10.88 -9.56 11.65
CA GLN A 162 -12.17 -8.89 11.60
C GLN A 162 -12.04 -7.37 11.44
N ASP A 163 -10.95 -6.76 11.90
CA ASP A 163 -10.66 -5.35 11.65
C ASP A 163 -10.40 -5.13 10.16
N LEU A 164 -9.66 -6.05 9.52
CA LEU A 164 -9.40 -6.02 8.08
C LEU A 164 -10.70 -6.18 7.29
N GLU A 165 -11.55 -7.14 7.65
CA GLU A 165 -12.84 -7.37 6.97
C GLU A 165 -13.77 -6.16 7.10
N GLN A 166 -13.87 -5.56 8.29
CA GLN A 166 -14.65 -4.34 8.49
C GLN A 166 -14.13 -3.18 7.63
N SER A 167 -12.82 -2.98 7.60
CA SER A 167 -12.19 -1.90 6.82
C SER A 167 -12.27 -2.14 5.32
N ASN A 168 -12.16 -3.39 4.87
CA ASN A 168 -12.37 -3.82 3.50
C ASN A 168 -13.83 -3.56 3.08
N TRP A 169 -14.80 -4.02 3.87
CA TRP A 169 -16.23 -3.78 3.62
C TRP A 169 -16.54 -2.28 3.54
N PHE A 170 -16.05 -1.48 4.48
CA PHE A 170 -16.19 -0.03 4.43
C PHE A 170 -15.60 0.55 3.14
N SER A 171 -14.38 0.14 2.77
CA SER A 171 -13.66 0.67 1.62
C SER A 171 -14.33 0.36 0.27
N CYS A 172 -15.03 -0.77 0.16
CA CYS A 172 -15.68 -1.20 -1.08
C CYS A 172 -17.20 -1.00 -1.13
N THR A 173 -17.87 -0.66 -0.02
CA THR A 173 -19.35 -0.52 0.01
C THR A 173 -19.85 0.83 0.48
N TYR A 174 -19.10 1.56 1.32
CA TYR A 174 -19.59 2.83 1.85
C TYR A 174 -19.60 3.88 0.73
N PRO A 175 -20.74 4.52 0.41
CA PRO A 175 -20.83 5.42 -0.75
C PRO A 175 -19.83 6.59 -0.74
N GLY A 176 -19.42 7.06 0.46
CA GLY A 176 -18.43 8.12 0.62
C GLY A 176 -16.98 7.64 0.69
N ALA A 177 -16.72 6.33 0.52
CA ALA A 177 -15.37 5.80 0.49
C ALA A 177 -14.66 6.22 -0.80
N ARG A 178 -13.32 6.22 -0.77
CA ARG A 178 -12.51 6.64 -1.91
C ARG A 178 -12.75 5.76 -3.14
N PHE A 179 -12.80 4.43 -2.96
CA PHE A 179 -12.84 3.47 -4.05
C PHE A 179 -14.23 3.24 -4.64
N THR A 180 -15.29 3.70 -3.98
CA THR A 180 -16.67 3.65 -4.53
C THR A 180 -16.97 4.82 -5.46
N GLY A 181 -16.28 5.95 -5.29
CA GLY A 181 -16.51 7.17 -6.07
C GLY A 181 -15.43 7.50 -7.12
N GLN A 182 -14.36 6.70 -7.22
CA GLN A 182 -13.24 6.97 -8.13
C GLN A 182 -12.72 5.67 -8.73
N PHE A 183 -12.29 5.70 -9.98
CA PHE A 183 -11.52 4.61 -10.59
C PHE A 183 -10.03 4.87 -10.41
N PHE A 184 -9.31 3.84 -9.96
CA PHE A 184 -7.87 3.88 -9.76
C PHE A 184 -7.25 2.62 -10.32
N ALA A 185 -6.20 2.78 -11.12
CA ALA A 185 -5.31 1.69 -11.50
C ALA A 185 -3.85 2.15 -11.43
N ALA A 186 -2.95 1.27 -11.00
CA ALA A 186 -1.53 1.55 -11.03
C ALA A 186 -0.71 0.30 -11.30
N ARG A 187 0.40 0.48 -12.01
CA ARG A 187 1.35 -0.59 -12.31
C ARG A 187 2.76 -0.03 -12.47
N ILE A 188 3.75 -0.82 -12.09
CA ILE A 188 5.15 -0.57 -12.42
C ILE A 188 5.45 -1.28 -13.73
N ALA A 189 5.93 -0.54 -14.73
CA ALA A 189 6.28 -1.09 -16.04
C ALA A 189 7.30 -2.23 -15.87
N LYS A 190 7.15 -3.34 -16.60
CA LYS A 190 8.00 -4.54 -16.38
C LYS A 190 9.49 -4.26 -16.59
N ASP A 191 9.81 -3.52 -17.65
CA ASP A 191 11.19 -3.33 -18.13
C ASP A 191 11.65 -1.87 -18.03
N ARG A 192 10.95 -1.06 -17.23
CA ARG A 192 11.28 0.35 -17.00
C ARG A 192 11.10 0.70 -15.54
N ASP A 193 11.81 1.73 -15.11
CA ASP A 193 11.63 2.33 -13.79
C ASP A 193 10.59 3.45 -13.86
N GLU A 194 9.43 3.08 -14.41
CA GLU A 194 8.27 3.94 -14.56
C GLU A 194 7.08 3.33 -13.81
N ARG A 195 6.38 4.17 -13.05
CA ARG A 195 5.09 3.85 -12.45
C ARG A 195 3.99 4.57 -13.19
N HIS A 196 3.04 3.80 -13.67
CA HIS A 196 1.90 4.24 -14.46
C HIS A 196 0.68 4.30 -13.56
N HIS A 197 -0.07 5.39 -13.63
CA HIS A 197 -1.25 5.67 -12.81
C HIS A 197 -2.40 6.11 -13.68
N ILE A 198 -3.58 5.56 -13.41
CA ILE A 198 -4.85 6.07 -13.90
C ILE A 198 -5.66 6.44 -12.67
N LEU A 199 -6.13 7.69 -12.63
CA LEU A 199 -7.11 8.18 -11.67
C LEU A 199 -8.27 8.79 -12.48
N ASN A 200 -9.39 8.09 -12.54
CA ASN A 200 -10.51 8.42 -13.43
C ASN A 200 -10.04 8.59 -14.88
N ASP A 201 -10.06 9.82 -15.38
CA ASP A 201 -9.68 10.27 -16.72
C ASP A 201 -8.23 10.78 -16.79
N GLU A 202 -7.52 10.87 -15.67
CA GLU A 202 -6.12 11.30 -15.64
C GLU A 202 -5.16 10.11 -15.73
N TYR A 203 -4.23 10.17 -16.68
CA TYR A 203 -3.10 9.23 -16.78
C TYR A 203 -1.77 9.92 -16.47
N VAL A 204 -1.01 9.35 -15.54
CA VAL A 204 0.26 9.91 -15.05
C VAL A 204 1.34 8.84 -15.09
N VAL A 205 2.50 9.20 -15.65
CA VAL A 205 3.73 8.40 -15.59
C VAL A 205 4.69 9.09 -14.63
N ARG A 206 5.20 8.32 -13.67
CA ARG A 206 6.21 8.76 -12.71
C ARG A 206 7.46 7.93 -12.90
N GLU A 207 8.57 8.58 -13.20
CA GLU A 207 9.86 7.91 -13.14
C GLU A 207 10.28 7.73 -11.68
N MET A 208 10.92 6.59 -11.38
CA MET A 208 11.51 6.34 -10.06
C MET A 208 12.62 7.36 -9.83
N GLY A 209 12.50 8.18 -8.78
CA GLY A 209 13.42 9.29 -8.50
C GLY A 209 13.39 10.47 -9.48
N GLY A 210 12.63 10.40 -10.58
CA GLY A 210 12.63 11.38 -11.68
C GLY A 210 11.38 12.27 -11.76
N GLU A 211 11.21 12.97 -12.89
CA GLU A 211 10.09 13.89 -13.13
C GLU A 211 8.73 13.16 -13.20
N VAL A 212 7.66 13.91 -12.90
CA VAL A 212 6.28 13.43 -13.09
C VAL A 212 5.78 13.96 -14.42
N THR A 213 5.47 13.05 -15.35
CA THR A 213 4.84 13.42 -16.63
C THR A 213 3.36 13.05 -16.60
N THR A 214 2.49 14.05 -16.58
CA THR A 214 1.06 13.86 -16.81
C THR A 214 0.80 13.77 -18.31
N LYS A 215 0.08 12.74 -18.75
CA LYS A 215 -0.34 12.56 -20.14
C LYS A 215 -1.87 12.53 -20.13
N VAL A 216 -2.49 13.62 -20.59
CA VAL A 216 -3.94 13.73 -20.82
C VAL A 216 -4.32 12.93 -22.04
#